data_AF-A0A094A9E6-F1
#
_entry.id   AF-A0A094A9E6-F1
#
_cell.length_a   1.000
_cell.length_b   1.000
_cell.length_c   1.000
_cell.angle_alpha   90.00
_cell.angle_beta   90.00
_cell.angle_gamma   90.00
#
_symmetry.space_group_name_H-M   'P 1'
#
loop_
_entity.id
_entity.type
_entity.pdbx_description
1 polymer ?
#
loop_
_entity_poly.entity_id
_entity_poly.type
_entity_poly.pdbx_seq_one_letter_code
_entity_poly.pdbx_strand_id
1 'polypeptide(L)'
;MVVLSGLASALVAATYFSSTLAHPDHADPVLLRRALGEQALHTKNGARSLQACSGSAAAVELQKQAAVRRAATAQRLREERGLTGTPMRHRRDLVDVEKWMQVDHNRTSSHNFSSETPPSEVFGTTKPCILTPEGATGPYFVAQELLRTNIAETQPGVPL
;
A
#
# COMPACT_ATOMS: atom_id res chain seq x y z
N MET A 1 -26.87 -5.16 50.85
CA MET A 1 -25.88 -5.21 49.75
C MET A 1 -26.60 -5.20 48.41
N VAL A 2 -27.12 -4.05 47.93
CA VAL A 2 -27.77 -3.99 46.59
C VAL A 2 -27.49 -2.69 45.83
N VAL A 3 -26.77 -1.71 46.41
CA VAL A 3 -26.60 -0.39 45.76
C VAL A 3 -25.21 -0.19 45.13
N LEU A 4 -24.22 -1.02 45.48
CA LEU A 4 -22.85 -0.89 44.95
C LEU A 4 -22.68 -1.48 43.53
N SER A 5 -23.47 -2.49 43.16
CA SER A 5 -23.37 -3.14 41.84
C SER A 5 -23.85 -2.23 40.70
N GLY A 6 -24.88 -1.42 40.93
CA GLY A 6 -25.37 -0.47 39.92
C GLY A 6 -24.38 0.67 39.61
N LEU A 7 -23.65 1.13 40.62
CA LEU A 7 -22.61 2.15 40.47
C LEU A 7 -21.40 1.63 39.67
N ALA A 8 -21.01 0.37 39.89
CA ALA A 8 -19.92 -0.26 39.14
C ALA A 8 -20.26 -0.43 37.65
N SER A 9 -21.51 -0.83 37.33
CA SER A 9 -21.96 -0.96 35.94
C SER A 9 -22.07 0.39 35.22
N ALA A 10 -22.46 1.47 35.92
CA ALA A 10 -22.50 2.81 35.34
C ALA A 10 -21.10 3.35 35.01
N LEU A 11 -20.09 3.03 35.83
CA LEU A 11 -18.69 3.44 35.58
C LEU A 11 -18.09 2.76 34.35
N VAL A 12 -18.42 1.49 34.10
CA VAL A 12 -17.96 0.73 32.92
C VAL A 12 -18.64 1.21 31.64
N ALA A 13 -19.91 1.62 31.69
CA ALA A 13 -20.60 2.20 30.54
C ALA A 13 -20.00 3.56 30.12
N ALA A 14 -19.52 4.36 31.09
CA ALA A 14 -18.91 5.67 30.81
C ALA A 14 -17.58 5.57 30.04
N THR A 15 -16.83 4.47 30.16
CA THR A 15 -15.58 4.26 29.40
C THR A 15 -15.79 3.94 27.91
N TYR A 16 -17.02 3.59 27.50
CA TYR A 16 -17.36 3.43 26.07
C TYR A 16 -17.67 4.75 25.36
N PHE A 17 -17.83 5.85 26.11
CA PHE A 17 -18.03 7.19 25.57
C PHE A 17 -16.73 8.01 25.51
N SER A 18 -15.57 7.37 25.52
CA SER A 18 -14.32 8.03 25.13
C SER A 18 -14.42 8.44 23.67
N SER A 19 -14.91 9.67 23.46
CA SER A 19 -14.77 10.39 22.21
C SER A 19 -13.29 10.45 21.89
N THR A 20 -12.88 9.71 20.86
CA THR A 20 -11.58 9.91 20.24
C THR A 20 -11.57 11.34 19.74
N LEU A 21 -10.86 12.24 20.43
CA LEU A 21 -10.42 13.49 19.83
C LEU A 21 -9.48 13.10 18.70
N ALA A 22 -10.05 12.82 17.53
CA ALA A 22 -9.31 12.91 16.29
C ALA A 22 -8.71 14.32 16.25
N HIS A 23 -7.43 14.42 15.84
CA HIS A 23 -6.74 15.70 15.77
C HIS A 23 -7.61 16.75 15.08
N PRO A 24 -7.61 18.01 15.55
CA PRO A 24 -8.38 19.08 14.92
C PRO A 24 -8.03 19.11 13.43
N ASP A 25 -9.06 18.95 12.61
CA ASP A 25 -8.94 18.94 11.16
C ASP A 25 -8.16 20.19 10.72
N HIS A 26 -7.03 20.00 10.05
CA HIS A 26 -6.30 21.09 9.41
C HIS A 26 -7.05 21.49 8.12
N ALA A 27 -8.32 21.87 8.27
CA ALA A 27 -9.22 22.29 7.19
C ALA A 27 -8.94 23.72 6.71
N ASP A 28 -7.70 24.20 6.81
CA ASP A 28 -7.36 25.50 6.22
C ASP A 28 -7.32 25.34 4.69
N PRO A 29 -8.30 25.89 3.95
CA PRO A 29 -8.38 25.73 2.52
C PRO A 29 -7.18 26.36 1.79
N VAL A 30 -6.48 27.30 2.41
CA VAL A 30 -5.27 27.93 1.87
C VAL A 30 -4.09 26.95 1.94
N LEU A 31 -3.89 26.29 3.09
CA LEU A 31 -2.84 25.28 3.26
C LEU A 31 -3.07 24.07 2.36
N LEU A 32 -4.33 23.61 2.25
CA LEU A 32 -4.68 22.50 1.36
C LEU A 32 -4.40 22.84 -0.11
N ARG A 33 -4.80 24.03 -0.57
CA ARG A 33 -4.53 24.48 -1.96
C ARG A 33 -3.04 24.60 -2.22
N ARG A 34 -2.25 25.08 -1.26
CA ARG A 34 -0.80 25.16 -1.37
C ARG A 34 -0.18 23.77 -1.49
N ALA A 35 -0.55 22.83 -0.62
CA ALA A 35 -0.06 21.46 -0.65
C ALA A 35 -0.39 20.77 -2.00
N LEU A 36 -1.62 20.94 -2.50
CA LEU A 36 -2.03 20.41 -3.80
C LEU A 36 -1.25 21.06 -4.97
N GLY A 37 -0.97 22.36 -4.90
CA GLY A 37 -0.17 23.08 -5.90
C GLY A 37 1.30 22.62 -5.92
N GLU A 38 1.90 22.46 -4.75
CA GLU A 38 3.26 21.91 -4.59
C GLU A 38 3.30 20.47 -5.11
N GLN A 39 2.35 19.62 -4.73
CA GLN A 39 2.23 18.24 -5.23
C GLN A 39 2.08 18.20 -6.76
N ALA A 40 1.26 19.06 -7.35
CA ALA A 40 1.06 19.12 -8.81
C ALA A 40 2.35 19.51 -9.54
N LEU A 41 3.08 20.51 -9.01
CA LEU A 41 4.36 20.94 -9.56
C LEU A 41 5.43 19.85 -9.45
N HIS A 42 5.51 19.19 -8.29
CA HIS A 42 6.40 18.05 -8.06
C HIS A 42 6.08 16.87 -8.99
N THR A 43 4.80 16.56 -9.19
CA THR A 43 4.37 15.47 -10.07
C THR A 43 4.74 15.77 -11.52
N LYS A 44 4.47 17.00 -11.98
CA LYS A 44 4.76 17.44 -13.36
C LYS A 44 6.26 17.45 -13.65
N ASN A 45 7.06 18.04 -12.77
CA ASN A 45 8.52 18.12 -12.95
C ASN A 45 9.16 16.74 -12.74
N GLY A 46 8.61 15.97 -11.81
CA GLY A 46 9.09 14.64 -11.51
C GLY A 46 8.89 13.65 -12.65
N ALA A 47 7.73 13.67 -13.31
CA ALA A 47 7.48 12.85 -14.51
C ALA A 47 8.50 13.14 -15.62
N ARG A 48 8.86 14.41 -15.84
CA ARG A 48 9.87 14.82 -16.83
C ARG A 48 11.26 14.29 -16.48
N SER A 49 11.73 14.50 -15.25
CA SER A 49 13.05 14.02 -14.82
C SER A 49 13.13 12.50 -14.86
N LEU A 50 12.04 11.83 -14.53
CA LEU A 50 11.93 10.39 -14.57
C LEU A 50 12.01 9.83 -15.99
N GLN A 51 11.33 10.46 -16.94
CA GLN A 51 11.38 10.09 -18.36
C GLN A 51 12.82 10.23 -18.91
N ALA A 52 13.55 11.26 -18.49
CA ALA A 52 14.94 11.47 -18.89
C ALA A 52 15.90 10.35 -18.41
N CYS A 53 15.63 9.72 -17.27
CA CYS A 53 16.53 8.72 -16.68
C CYS A 53 16.09 7.26 -16.89
N SER A 54 14.78 7.03 -17.11
CA SER A 54 14.19 5.68 -17.16
C SER A 54 14.75 4.78 -18.26
N GLY A 55 15.14 5.35 -19.40
CA GLY A 55 15.73 4.61 -20.53
C GLY A 55 17.24 4.39 -20.45
N SER A 56 17.91 4.90 -19.42
CA SER A 56 19.37 4.74 -19.29
C SER A 56 19.75 3.28 -19.02
N ALA A 57 20.92 2.86 -19.53
CA ALA A 57 21.42 1.49 -19.32
C ALA A 57 21.52 1.14 -17.83
N ALA A 58 21.93 2.09 -16.99
CA ALA A 58 21.99 1.93 -15.55
C ALA A 58 20.60 1.71 -14.91
N ALA A 59 19.58 2.47 -15.35
CA ALA A 59 18.21 2.30 -14.85
C ALA A 59 17.63 0.93 -15.26
N VAL A 60 17.87 0.51 -16.50
CA VAL A 60 17.45 -0.80 -17.02
C VAL A 60 18.12 -1.93 -16.25
N GLU A 61 19.43 -1.84 -16.00
CA GLU A 61 20.16 -2.85 -15.24
C GLU A 61 19.67 -2.94 -13.79
N LEU A 62 19.44 -1.80 -13.14
CA LEU A 62 18.87 -1.75 -11.80
C LEU A 62 17.44 -2.32 -11.74
N GLN A 63 16.66 -2.21 -12.81
CA GLN A 63 15.34 -2.86 -12.92
C GLN A 63 15.48 -4.38 -13.01
N LYS A 64 16.39 -4.89 -13.85
CA LYS A 64 16.67 -6.33 -13.98
C LYS A 64 17.10 -6.93 -12.64
N GLN A 65 18.04 -6.30 -11.96
CA GLN A 65 18.52 -6.75 -10.64
C GLN A 65 17.41 -6.73 -9.59
N ALA A 66 16.55 -5.71 -9.59
CA ALA A 66 15.42 -5.64 -8.67
C ALA A 66 14.40 -6.76 -8.93
N ALA A 67 14.16 -7.13 -10.20
CA ALA A 67 13.30 -8.25 -10.55
C ALA A 67 13.86 -9.59 -10.05
N VAL A 68 15.15 -9.84 -10.28
CA VAL A 68 15.85 -11.04 -9.78
C VAL A 68 15.75 -11.13 -8.26
N ARG A 69 16.03 -10.03 -7.55
CA ARG A 69 15.94 -10.00 -6.08
C ARG A 69 14.54 -10.32 -5.58
N ARG A 70 13.50 -9.71 -6.17
CA ARG A 70 12.10 -9.97 -5.79
C ARG A 70 11.72 -11.43 -6.02
N ALA A 71 12.13 -12.02 -7.15
CA ALA A 71 11.90 -13.43 -7.44
C ALA A 71 12.58 -14.35 -6.42
N ALA A 72 13.84 -14.06 -6.07
CA ALA A 72 14.57 -14.81 -5.05
C ALA A 72 13.92 -14.68 -3.66
N THR A 73 13.49 -13.49 -3.26
CA THR A 73 12.76 -13.28 -2.00
C THR A 73 11.46 -14.09 -1.97
N ALA A 74 10.67 -14.06 -3.04
CA ALA A 74 9.43 -14.82 -3.14
C ALA A 74 9.68 -16.33 -3.03
N GLN A 75 10.73 -16.83 -3.69
CA GLN A 75 11.11 -18.24 -3.63
C GLN A 75 11.55 -18.66 -2.22
N ARG A 76 12.43 -17.88 -1.58
CA ARG A 76 12.86 -18.12 -0.20
C ARG A 76 11.65 -18.20 0.76
N LEU A 77 10.74 -17.22 0.69
CA LEU A 77 9.55 -17.20 1.53
C LEU A 77 8.63 -18.42 1.29
N ARG A 78 8.60 -18.95 0.06
CA ARG A 78 7.85 -20.17 -0.25
C ARG A 78 8.50 -21.41 0.35
N GLU A 79 9.83 -21.50 0.30
CA GLU A 79 10.60 -22.59 0.91
C GLU A 79 10.44 -22.61 2.43
N GLU A 80 10.58 -21.45 3.09
CA GLU A 80 10.37 -21.29 4.54
C GLU A 80 8.96 -21.71 4.99
N ARG A 81 7.96 -21.63 4.09
CA ARG A 81 6.57 -21.99 4.35
C ARG A 81 6.20 -23.40 3.86
N GLY A 82 7.16 -24.18 3.36
CA GLY A 82 6.90 -25.51 2.80
C GLY A 82 6.03 -25.50 1.54
N LEU A 83 5.93 -24.36 0.84
CA LEU A 83 5.12 -24.17 -0.37
C LEU A 83 5.88 -24.55 -1.66
N THR A 84 6.82 -25.49 -1.56
CA THR A 84 7.71 -25.90 -2.67
C THR A 84 6.95 -26.61 -3.80
N GLY A 85 5.91 -27.38 -3.47
CA GLY A 85 5.04 -28.08 -4.43
C GLY A 85 3.77 -27.32 -4.83
N THR A 86 3.43 -26.24 -4.12
CA THR A 86 2.21 -25.45 -4.41
C THR A 86 2.53 -24.44 -5.50
N PRO A 87 2.01 -24.56 -6.74
CA PRO A 87 2.33 -23.61 -7.79
C PRO A 87 1.96 -22.19 -7.33
N MET A 88 2.77 -21.20 -7.67
CA MET A 88 2.32 -19.80 -7.56
C MET A 88 1.04 -19.70 -8.38
N ARG A 89 -0.11 -19.55 -7.72
CA ARG A 89 -1.40 -19.48 -8.42
C ARG A 89 -1.40 -18.23 -9.27
N HIS A 90 -1.11 -18.42 -10.55
CA HIS A 90 -1.15 -17.36 -11.55
C HIS A 90 -2.60 -16.99 -11.90
N ARG A 91 -3.55 -17.92 -11.75
CA ARG A 91 -4.99 -17.71 -11.95
C ARG A 91 -5.84 -18.28 -10.80
N ARG A 92 -6.95 -17.59 -10.59
CA ARG A 92 -8.02 -17.85 -9.62
C ARG A 92 -8.92 -19.02 -10.08
N ASP A 93 -9.59 -19.71 -9.15
CA ASP A 93 -10.49 -20.81 -9.50
C ASP A 93 -11.83 -20.32 -10.11
N LEU A 94 -12.70 -21.23 -10.57
CA LEU A 94 -13.96 -20.86 -11.22
C LEU A 94 -14.86 -19.99 -10.33
N VAL A 95 -14.88 -20.23 -9.01
CA VAL A 95 -15.71 -19.50 -8.05
C VAL A 95 -15.20 -18.07 -7.89
N ASP A 96 -13.88 -17.92 -7.77
CA ASP A 96 -13.25 -16.61 -7.78
C ASP A 96 -13.46 -15.92 -9.13
N VAL A 97 -13.31 -16.64 -10.25
CA VAL A 97 -13.50 -16.08 -11.60
C VAL A 97 -14.92 -15.55 -11.75
N GLU A 98 -15.96 -16.30 -11.37
CA GLU A 98 -17.35 -15.83 -11.43
C GLU A 98 -17.58 -14.59 -10.56
N LYS A 99 -17.05 -14.58 -9.33
CA LYS A 99 -17.15 -13.43 -8.43
C LYS A 99 -16.52 -12.18 -9.03
N TRP A 100 -15.33 -12.29 -9.62
CA TRP A 100 -14.61 -11.16 -10.19
C TRP A 100 -15.06 -10.80 -11.62
N MET A 101 -15.65 -11.73 -12.37
CA MET A 101 -16.29 -11.46 -13.67
C MET A 101 -17.53 -10.58 -13.55
N GLN A 102 -18.19 -10.58 -12.38
CA GLN A 102 -19.27 -9.64 -12.09
C GLN A 102 -18.75 -8.23 -11.75
N VAL A 103 -17.45 -8.05 -11.55
CA VAL A 103 -16.85 -6.74 -11.28
C VAL A 103 -16.27 -6.20 -12.59
N ASP A 104 -17.00 -5.28 -13.22
CA ASP A 104 -16.53 -4.62 -14.42
C ASP A 104 -15.43 -3.58 -14.08
N HIS A 105 -14.22 -3.84 -14.54
CA HIS A 105 -13.05 -2.97 -14.43
C HIS A 105 -12.68 -2.32 -15.76
N ASN A 106 -13.57 -2.37 -16.75
CA ASN A 106 -13.30 -1.95 -18.10
C ASN A 106 -12.92 -0.47 -18.20
N ARG A 107 -11.61 -0.25 -18.25
CA ARG A 107 -10.93 1.01 -18.60
C ARG A 107 -10.31 0.92 -20.00
N THR A 108 -10.70 -0.05 -20.84
CA THR A 108 -10.10 -0.24 -22.19
C THR A 108 -10.34 0.95 -23.13
N SER A 109 -11.34 1.80 -22.85
CA SER A 109 -11.48 3.10 -23.52
C SER A 109 -10.34 4.07 -23.21
N SER A 110 -9.50 3.80 -22.20
CA SER A 110 -8.33 4.61 -21.83
C SER A 110 -6.97 3.99 -22.18
N HIS A 111 -6.88 2.68 -22.47
CA HIS A 111 -5.61 1.98 -22.77
C HIS A 111 -5.80 0.76 -23.70
N ASN A 112 -4.91 0.51 -24.67
CA ASN A 112 -5.05 -0.53 -25.71
C ASN A 112 -4.29 -1.85 -25.45
N PHE A 113 -4.14 -2.28 -24.19
CA PHE A 113 -3.37 -3.50 -23.89
C PHE A 113 -4.03 -4.77 -24.44
N SER A 114 -3.21 -5.72 -24.90
CA SER A 114 -3.62 -7.02 -25.43
C SER A 114 -2.90 -8.17 -24.70
N SER A 115 -3.25 -9.42 -25.01
CA SER A 115 -2.56 -10.61 -24.47
C SER A 115 -1.11 -10.75 -24.94
N GLU A 116 -0.71 -9.98 -25.94
CA GLU A 116 0.67 -9.94 -26.46
C GLU A 116 1.48 -8.79 -25.83
N THR A 117 0.84 -7.91 -25.05
CA THR A 117 1.54 -6.82 -24.37
C THR A 117 2.60 -7.39 -23.41
N PRO A 118 3.88 -7.01 -23.57
CA PRO A 118 4.95 -7.51 -22.72
C PRO A 118 4.67 -7.27 -21.24
N PRO A 119 4.97 -8.22 -20.33
CA PRO A 119 4.82 -8.02 -18.89
C PRO A 119 5.57 -6.80 -18.34
N SER A 120 6.64 -6.37 -19.00
CA SER A 120 7.38 -5.14 -18.65
C SER A 120 6.59 -3.86 -18.92
N GLU A 121 5.64 -3.88 -19.84
CA GLU A 121 4.75 -2.76 -20.15
C GLU A 121 3.52 -2.75 -19.22
N VAL A 122 3.04 -3.93 -18.82
CA VAL A 122 1.92 -4.09 -17.87
C VAL A 122 2.35 -3.85 -16.41
N PHE A 123 3.49 -4.40 -16.01
CA PHE A 123 4.02 -4.36 -14.64
C PHE A 123 5.22 -3.42 -14.47
N GLY A 124 5.56 -2.66 -15.51
CA GLY A 124 6.60 -1.66 -15.46
C GLY A 124 6.23 -0.55 -14.50
N THR A 125 7.03 -0.37 -13.45
CA THR A 125 6.94 0.80 -12.57
C THR A 125 8.10 1.73 -12.90
N THR A 126 7.82 2.96 -13.28
CA THR A 126 8.86 3.97 -13.45
C THR A 126 9.42 4.32 -12.07
N LYS A 127 10.65 3.89 -11.75
CA LYS A 127 11.26 4.10 -10.42
C LYS A 127 11.49 5.59 -10.17
N PRO A 128 10.93 6.22 -9.14
CA PRO A 128 11.08 7.65 -8.97
C PRO A 128 12.55 8.02 -8.78
N CYS A 129 13.10 8.80 -9.71
CA CYS A 129 14.37 9.54 -9.54
C CYS A 129 14.12 10.92 -8.88
N ILE A 130 12.97 11.06 -8.23
CA ILE A 130 12.45 12.31 -7.68
C ILE A 130 12.20 12.08 -6.20
N LEU A 131 12.61 13.05 -5.37
CA LEU A 131 12.20 13.07 -3.98
C LEU A 131 10.67 13.13 -3.97
N THR A 132 10.03 12.11 -3.40
CA THR A 132 8.58 12.13 -3.23
C THR A 132 8.30 13.27 -2.24
N PRO A 133 7.40 14.23 -2.55
CA PRO A 133 7.04 15.25 -1.57
C PRO A 133 6.57 14.55 -0.28
N GLU A 134 6.80 15.17 0.87
CA GLU A 134 6.33 14.64 2.16
C GLU A 134 4.86 14.22 2.00
N GLY A 135 4.61 12.92 2.18
CA GLY A 135 3.25 12.40 2.18
C GLY A 135 2.55 12.86 3.45
N ALA A 136 1.22 12.95 3.41
CA ALA A 136 0.46 13.15 4.64
C ALA A 136 0.77 11.99 5.59
N THR A 137 1.34 12.32 6.76
CA THR A 137 1.74 11.37 7.81
C THR A 137 0.58 10.50 8.31
N GLY A 138 -0.66 10.88 8.00
CA GLY A 138 -1.87 10.13 8.32
C GLY A 138 -2.22 10.20 9.81
N PRO A 139 -3.49 9.98 10.19
CA PRO A 139 -3.93 10.14 11.59
C PRO A 139 -3.42 9.03 12.52
N TYR A 140 -2.78 7.98 11.98
CA TYR A 140 -2.32 6.81 12.73
C TYR A 140 -0.81 6.81 12.98
N PHE A 141 -0.10 7.90 12.69
CA PHE A 141 1.32 8.01 13.00
C PHE A 141 1.53 8.14 14.51
N VAL A 142 2.44 7.32 15.04
CA VAL A 142 2.86 7.35 16.44
C VAL A 142 4.33 7.74 16.48
N ALA A 143 4.66 8.84 17.14
CA ALA A 143 6.02 9.41 17.20
C ALA A 143 7.01 8.61 18.09
N GLN A 144 6.71 7.35 18.38
CA GLN A 144 7.58 6.47 19.17
C GLN A 144 8.29 5.49 18.24
N GLU A 145 9.62 5.43 18.36
CA GLU A 145 10.42 4.52 17.55
C GLU A 145 10.64 3.20 18.33
N LEU A 146 9.92 2.15 17.93
CA LEU A 146 10.22 0.79 18.34
C LEU A 146 10.87 0.06 17.17
N LEU A 147 12.19 -0.10 17.21
CA LEU A 147 12.95 -0.88 16.24
C LEU A 147 12.67 -2.37 16.46
N ARG A 148 11.76 -2.94 15.66
CA ARG A 148 11.37 -4.36 15.73
C ARG A 148 11.32 -5.01 14.36
N THR A 149 11.79 -6.24 14.28
CA THR A 149 11.79 -7.06 13.05
C THR A 149 10.48 -7.82 12.84
N ASN A 150 9.70 -8.02 13.90
CA ASN A 150 8.37 -8.62 13.85
C ASN A 150 7.35 -7.66 14.46
N ILE A 151 6.35 -7.26 13.67
CA ILE A 151 5.26 -6.34 14.06
C ILE A 151 3.91 -7.05 14.22
N ALA A 152 3.86 -8.38 14.07
CA ALA A 152 2.60 -9.12 14.03
C ALA A 152 1.89 -9.17 15.39
N GLU A 153 2.63 -9.04 16.50
CA GLU A 153 2.08 -9.13 17.86
C GLU A 153 1.16 -10.37 17.99
N THR A 154 -0.08 -10.19 18.43
CA THR A 154 -1.12 -11.23 18.48
C THR A 154 -2.14 -11.09 17.34
N GLN A 155 -1.84 -10.30 16.31
CA GLN A 155 -2.78 -10.02 15.22
C GLN A 155 -2.90 -11.23 14.29
N PRO A 156 -4.14 -11.72 14.02
CA PRO A 156 -4.35 -12.79 13.05
C PRO A 156 -4.09 -12.28 11.63
N GLY A 157 -3.46 -13.09 10.77
CA GLY A 157 -3.21 -12.71 9.39
C GLY A 157 -2.27 -13.65 8.63
N VAL A 158 -1.97 -13.29 7.38
CA VAL A 158 -0.96 -13.97 6.57
C VAL A 158 0.39 -13.28 6.80
N PRO A 159 1.43 -13.98 7.31
CA PRO A 159 2.74 -13.38 7.51
C PRO A 159 3.32 -12.85 6.18
N LEU A 160 4.10 -11.76 6.23
CA LEU A 160 4.75 -11.14 5.08
C LEU A 160 6.27 -11.15 5.24
#